data_AF-E7GQP0-F1
#
_entry.id   AF-E7GQP0-F1
#
_cell.length_a   1.000
_cell.length_b   1.000
_cell.length_c   1.000
_cell.angle_alpha   90.00
_cell.angle_beta   90.00
_cell.angle_gamma   90.00
#
_symmetry.space_group_name_H-M   'P 1'
#
loop_
_entity.id
_entity.type
_entity.pdbx_description
1 polymer ?
#
loop_
_entity_poly.entity_id
_entity_poly.type
_entity_poly.pdbx_seq_one_letter_code
_entity_poly.pdbx_strand_id
1 'polypeptide(L)'
;MTDEGSRFLDKEALQRYKEYLIKEERAKATVDKYLHDVRVFEAFVRREQSCEADWNSAADTSRKAVTKEKVIEFKHNLLTIYHVRSVNSMLAALNSFFSFMDWTDFRVKPVKIQRQMFCEEQRELNKKEYYRLVRAAQNMGKRQLSLILQTLCGLGLRISELKSVTVESVRKGKLCIYNKGKNRIVFIGSKLQKQLLLYIRERKLKTGEVFITKTGKGVDRSNVWREMKKLCGEADVEWQKIFPHNLRHLFARTFYELKKDVVKLADIMGHSSIETTRIYTATSGKEYRRQMELLGLVI
;
A
#
# COMPACT_ATOMS: atom_id res chain seq x y z
N MET A 1 -39.40 -25.35 1.46
CA MET A 1 -38.17 -26.13 1.72
C MET A 1 -37.25 -25.92 0.53
N THR A 2 -36.48 -24.85 0.55
CA THR A 2 -35.44 -24.59 -0.46
C THR A 2 -34.27 -25.50 -0.17
N ASP A 3 -33.96 -26.34 -1.14
CA ASP A 3 -32.81 -27.23 -1.20
C ASP A 3 -31.57 -26.52 -0.63
N GLU A 4 -31.10 -26.93 0.55
CA GLU A 4 -29.80 -26.55 1.10
C GLU A 4 -28.73 -27.29 0.29
N GLY A 5 -28.62 -26.92 -0.99
CA GLY A 5 -27.61 -27.45 -1.90
C GLY A 5 -26.25 -27.20 -1.29
N SER A 6 -25.63 -28.28 -0.83
CA SER A 6 -24.39 -28.25 -0.07
C SER A 6 -23.34 -27.35 -0.75
N ARG A 7 -22.98 -26.27 -0.06
CA ARG A 7 -22.14 -25.19 -0.59
C ARG A 7 -20.66 -25.55 -0.45
N PHE A 8 -20.05 -26.03 -1.53
CA PHE A 8 -18.68 -26.55 -1.52
C PHE A 8 -17.64 -25.62 -2.13
N LEU A 9 -16.45 -25.60 -1.52
CA LEU A 9 -15.26 -24.93 -2.06
C LEU A 9 -14.50 -25.89 -2.99
N ASP A 10 -14.74 -25.73 -4.30
CA ASP A 10 -14.07 -26.51 -5.33
C ASP A 10 -13.04 -25.68 -6.11
N LYS A 11 -12.01 -26.34 -6.66
CA LYS A 11 -11.00 -25.71 -7.52
C LYS A 11 -11.63 -24.98 -8.72
N GLU A 12 -12.71 -25.52 -9.27
CA GLU A 12 -13.47 -24.91 -10.35
C GLU A 12 -14.17 -23.61 -9.91
N ALA A 13 -14.67 -23.53 -8.67
CA ALA A 13 -15.25 -22.30 -8.15
C ALA A 13 -14.22 -21.18 -8.04
N LEU A 14 -12.99 -21.50 -7.61
CA LEU A 14 -11.89 -20.52 -7.58
C LEU A 14 -11.48 -20.06 -9.00
N GLN A 15 -11.49 -20.97 -9.97
CA GLN A 15 -11.16 -20.62 -11.35
C GLN A 15 -12.23 -19.72 -11.98
N ARG A 16 -13.52 -20.04 -11.78
CA ARG A 16 -14.64 -19.16 -12.19
C ARG A 16 -14.57 -17.80 -11.49
N TYR A 17 -14.23 -17.77 -10.21
CA TYR A 17 -14.06 -16.52 -9.46
C TYR A 17 -12.88 -15.69 -9.99
N LYS A 18 -11.77 -16.33 -10.38
CA LYS A 18 -10.64 -15.64 -11.01
C LYS A 18 -11.07 -14.95 -12.31
N GLU A 19 -11.80 -15.66 -13.17
CA GLU A 19 -12.30 -15.11 -14.44
C GLU A 19 -13.30 -13.97 -14.20
N TYR A 20 -14.18 -14.11 -13.22
CA TYR A 20 -15.07 -13.04 -12.79
C TYR A 20 -14.29 -11.78 -12.36
N LEU A 21 -13.27 -11.92 -11.51
CA LEU A 21 -12.47 -10.78 -11.08
C LEU A 21 -11.72 -10.10 -12.24
N ILE A 22 -11.30 -10.86 -13.25
CA ILE A 22 -10.68 -10.31 -14.46
C ILE A 22 -11.70 -9.55 -15.31
N LYS A 23 -12.92 -10.09 -15.47
CA LYS A 23 -14.03 -9.43 -16.18
C LYS A 23 -14.48 -8.14 -15.48
N GLU A 24 -14.41 -8.11 -14.16
CA GLU A 24 -14.60 -6.93 -13.30
C GLU A 24 -13.43 -5.93 -13.34
N GLU A 25 -12.50 -6.09 -14.28
CA GLU A 25 -11.34 -5.22 -14.50
C GLU A 25 -10.45 -5.04 -13.25
N ARG A 26 -10.42 -6.03 -12.35
CA ARG A 26 -9.60 -5.94 -11.15
C ARG A 26 -8.12 -6.04 -11.51
N ALA A 27 -7.30 -5.26 -10.82
CA ALA A 27 -5.85 -5.31 -11.00
C ALA A 27 -5.31 -6.71 -10.67
N LYS A 28 -4.35 -7.21 -11.46
CA LYS A 28 -3.74 -8.55 -11.28
C LYS A 28 -3.34 -8.84 -9.83
N ALA A 29 -2.69 -7.89 -9.16
CA ALA A 29 -2.29 -8.03 -7.76
C ALA A 29 -3.48 -8.19 -6.79
N THR A 30 -4.63 -7.58 -7.09
CA THR A 30 -5.87 -7.76 -6.33
C THR A 30 -6.48 -9.14 -6.59
N VAL A 31 -6.46 -9.61 -7.84
CA VAL A 31 -6.91 -10.96 -8.21
C VAL A 31 -6.08 -12.02 -7.47
N ASP A 32 -4.75 -11.94 -7.58
CA ASP A 32 -3.83 -12.90 -6.94
C ASP A 32 -4.01 -12.92 -5.43
N LYS A 33 -4.18 -11.73 -4.82
CA LYS A 33 -4.44 -11.61 -3.38
C LYS A 33 -5.78 -12.25 -2.99
N TYR A 34 -6.86 -11.94 -3.69
CA TYR A 34 -8.20 -12.44 -3.34
C TYR A 34 -8.25 -13.97 -3.46
N LEU A 35 -7.61 -14.53 -4.49
CA LEU A 35 -7.49 -15.97 -4.65
C LEU A 35 -6.65 -16.60 -3.53
N HIS A 36 -5.56 -15.95 -3.13
CA HIS A 36 -4.76 -16.41 -2.00
C HIS A 36 -5.58 -16.41 -0.69
N ASP A 37 -6.25 -15.31 -0.36
CA ASP A 37 -7.03 -15.17 0.87
C ASP A 37 -8.19 -16.20 0.93
N VAL A 38 -8.82 -16.50 -0.21
CA VAL A 38 -9.86 -17.56 -0.31
C VAL A 38 -9.26 -18.96 -0.12
N ARG A 39 -8.06 -19.23 -0.66
CA ARG A 39 -7.36 -20.51 -0.43
C ARG A 39 -6.94 -20.71 1.03
N VAL A 40 -6.58 -19.63 1.73
CA VAL A 40 -6.28 -19.70 3.16
C VAL A 40 -7.52 -20.14 3.94
N PHE A 41 -8.69 -19.63 3.58
CA PHE A 41 -9.96 -20.08 4.17
C PHE A 41 -10.30 -21.53 3.79
N GLU A 42 -10.11 -21.92 2.53
CA GLU A 42 -10.29 -23.32 2.09
C GLU A 42 -9.41 -24.28 2.91
N ALA A 43 -8.14 -23.91 3.15
CA ALA A 43 -7.22 -24.71 3.96
C ALA A 43 -7.64 -24.77 5.44
N PHE A 44 -8.17 -23.66 5.98
CA PHE A 44 -8.69 -23.61 7.34
C PHE A 44 -9.86 -24.59 7.53
N VAL A 45 -10.87 -24.53 6.63
CA VAL A 45 -12.04 -25.42 6.66
C VAL A 45 -11.65 -26.89 6.55
N ARG A 46 -10.57 -27.21 5.82
CA ARG A 46 -10.06 -28.58 5.71
C ARG A 46 -9.31 -29.08 6.95
N ARG A 47 -8.58 -28.20 7.64
CA ARG A 47 -7.70 -28.58 8.76
C ARG A 47 -8.46 -28.89 10.05
N GLU A 48 -9.50 -28.11 10.34
CA GLU A 48 -10.29 -28.23 11.57
C GLU A 48 -11.07 -29.56 11.62
N GLN A 49 -11.40 -30.11 10.46
CA GLN A 49 -12.20 -31.33 10.33
C GLN A 49 -11.38 -32.64 10.32
N SER A 50 -10.06 -32.57 10.48
CA SER A 50 -9.21 -33.75 10.70
C SER A 50 -9.13 -34.18 12.17
N CYS A 51 -9.54 -33.32 13.11
CA CYS A 51 -9.52 -33.62 14.54
C CYS A 51 -10.81 -34.30 15.05
N GLU A 52 -11.88 -34.30 14.26
CA GLU A 52 -13.18 -34.92 14.57
C GLU A 52 -13.47 -36.21 13.77
N ALA A 53 -12.51 -36.71 13.00
CA ALA A 53 -12.72 -37.93 12.23
C ALA A 53 -12.41 -39.17 13.10
N ASP A 54 -13.47 -39.87 13.50
CA ASP A 54 -13.42 -41.22 14.04
C ASP A 54 -12.49 -42.13 13.21
N TRP A 55 -11.65 -42.89 13.92
CA TRP A 55 -10.59 -43.76 13.39
C TRP A 55 -11.08 -44.84 12.39
N ASN A 56 -12.39 -45.04 12.24
CA ASN A 56 -12.97 -46.05 11.36
C ASN A 56 -13.90 -45.44 10.30
N SER A 57 -13.34 -44.79 9.29
CA SER A 57 -13.90 -44.89 7.93
C SER A 57 -12.82 -44.64 6.89
N ALA A 58 -12.54 -45.67 6.11
CA ALA A 58 -11.68 -45.60 4.95
C ALA A 58 -12.37 -44.77 3.86
N ALA A 59 -11.60 -43.84 3.28
CA ALA A 59 -11.83 -43.24 1.97
C ALA A 59 -13.20 -42.58 1.73
N ASP A 60 -13.32 -41.30 2.09
CA ASP A 60 -13.96 -40.37 1.16
C ASP A 60 -13.35 -38.96 1.28
N THR A 61 -12.87 -38.45 0.15
CA THR A 61 -12.50 -37.04 -0.03
C THR A 61 -13.79 -36.24 -0.14
N SER A 62 -14.61 -36.31 0.92
CA SER A 62 -15.93 -35.68 0.95
C SER A 62 -15.72 -34.17 0.87
N ARG A 63 -16.22 -33.58 -0.21
CA ARG A 63 -16.44 -32.14 -0.31
C ARG A 63 -17.29 -31.77 0.90
N LYS A 64 -16.80 -30.90 1.79
CA LYS A 64 -17.50 -30.54 3.04
C LYS A 64 -18.02 -29.12 2.97
N ALA A 65 -19.27 -28.95 3.38
CA ALA A 65 -20.03 -27.72 3.21
C ALA A 65 -19.43 -26.56 4.02
N VAL A 66 -19.44 -25.38 3.42
CA VAL A 66 -19.18 -24.11 4.10
C VAL A 66 -20.42 -23.72 4.86
N THR A 67 -20.26 -23.41 6.16
CA THR A 67 -21.34 -22.91 7.02
C THR A 67 -20.98 -21.53 7.56
N LYS A 68 -21.95 -20.82 8.13
CA LYS A 68 -21.74 -19.49 8.69
C LYS A 68 -20.78 -19.52 9.88
N GLU A 69 -20.90 -20.55 10.69
CA GLU A 69 -20.16 -20.79 11.94
C GLU A 69 -18.67 -20.87 11.62
N LYS A 70 -18.28 -21.63 10.59
CA LYS A 70 -16.88 -21.75 10.14
C LYS A 70 -16.28 -20.42 9.68
N VAL A 71 -17.08 -19.55 9.05
CA VAL A 71 -16.59 -18.21 8.64
C VAL A 71 -16.36 -17.32 9.88
N ILE A 72 -17.21 -17.45 10.90
CA ILE A 72 -17.04 -16.74 12.17
C ILE A 72 -15.82 -17.26 12.92
N GLU A 73 -15.62 -18.57 12.98
CA GLU A 73 -14.46 -19.20 13.61
C GLU A 73 -13.16 -18.80 12.91
N PHE A 74 -13.14 -18.85 11.58
CA PHE A 74 -12.01 -18.36 10.79
C PHE A 74 -11.68 -16.90 11.11
N LYS A 75 -12.69 -16.04 11.25
CA LYS A 75 -12.49 -14.64 11.66
C LYS A 75 -11.83 -14.53 13.03
N HIS A 76 -12.22 -15.35 14.01
CA HIS A 76 -11.60 -15.37 15.34
C HIS A 76 -10.15 -15.85 15.26
N ASN A 77 -9.89 -16.92 14.50
CA ASN A 77 -8.53 -17.41 14.26
C ASN A 77 -7.64 -16.36 13.58
N LEU A 78 -8.16 -15.61 12.60
CA LEU A 78 -7.41 -14.54 11.97
C LEU A 78 -7.05 -13.41 12.95
N LEU A 79 -7.90 -13.14 13.95
CA LEU A 79 -7.65 -12.08 14.93
C LEU A 79 -6.54 -12.43 15.94
N THR A 80 -6.24 -13.71 16.16
CA THR A 80 -5.13 -14.13 17.02
C THR A 80 -3.79 -14.08 16.30
N ILE A 81 -3.78 -14.25 14.98
CA ILE A 81 -2.55 -14.35 14.17
C ILE A 81 -2.19 -13.02 13.50
N TYR A 82 -3.19 -12.25 13.05
CA TYR A 82 -2.98 -11.09 12.19
C TYR A 82 -3.48 -9.78 12.80
N HIS A 83 -2.83 -8.68 12.43
CA HIS A 83 -3.32 -7.35 12.74
C HIS A 83 -4.69 -7.08 12.08
N VAL A 84 -5.59 -6.37 12.77
CA VAL A 84 -6.99 -6.13 12.35
C VAL A 84 -7.14 -5.61 10.91
N ARG A 85 -6.19 -4.83 10.40
CA ARG A 85 -6.22 -4.33 9.01
C ARG A 85 -6.02 -5.45 8.00
N SER A 86 -5.13 -6.40 8.29
CA SER A 86 -4.90 -7.60 7.49
C SER A 86 -6.14 -8.48 7.52
N VAL A 87 -6.71 -8.72 8.71
CA VAL A 87 -7.97 -9.46 8.90
C VAL A 87 -9.08 -8.87 8.02
N ASN A 88 -9.34 -7.56 8.14
CA ASN A 88 -10.37 -6.90 7.33
C ASN A 88 -10.12 -7.00 5.83
N SER A 89 -8.86 -7.06 5.38
CA SER A 89 -8.58 -7.27 3.97
C SER A 89 -8.88 -8.69 3.52
N MET A 90 -8.58 -9.70 4.34
CA MET A 90 -8.91 -11.09 4.04
C MET A 90 -10.43 -11.31 4.05
N LEU A 91 -11.13 -10.71 5.03
CA LEU A 91 -12.59 -10.73 5.08
C LEU A 91 -13.23 -10.04 3.86
N ALA A 92 -12.61 -8.98 3.33
CA ALA A 92 -13.09 -8.35 2.10
C ALA A 92 -12.97 -9.28 0.88
N ALA A 93 -11.86 -10.03 0.76
CA ALA A 93 -11.68 -11.03 -0.29
C ALA A 93 -12.71 -12.15 -0.17
N LEU A 94 -12.97 -12.65 1.05
CA LEU A 94 -13.98 -13.67 1.31
C LEU A 94 -15.40 -13.19 1.04
N ASN A 95 -15.77 -12.01 1.53
CA ASN A 95 -17.10 -11.46 1.27
C ASN A 95 -17.32 -11.24 -0.23
N SER A 96 -16.29 -10.83 -0.98
CA SER A 96 -16.35 -10.72 -2.45
C SER A 96 -16.57 -12.09 -3.10
N PHE A 97 -15.89 -13.14 -2.63
CA PHE A 97 -16.09 -14.51 -3.11
C PHE A 97 -17.51 -15.03 -2.80
N PHE A 98 -17.99 -14.84 -1.58
CA PHE A 98 -19.35 -15.20 -1.19
C PHE A 98 -20.41 -14.43 -1.97
N SER A 99 -20.13 -13.18 -2.33
CA SER A 99 -21.01 -12.41 -3.23
C SER A 99 -21.11 -13.05 -4.61
N PHE A 100 -19.98 -13.50 -5.15
CA PHE A 100 -19.91 -14.15 -6.45
C PHE A 100 -20.62 -15.51 -6.47
N MET A 101 -20.52 -16.27 -5.38
CA MET A 101 -21.16 -17.59 -5.23
C MET A 101 -22.64 -17.53 -4.82
N ASP A 102 -23.19 -16.32 -4.63
CA ASP A 102 -24.52 -16.08 -4.07
C ASP A 102 -24.72 -16.61 -2.63
N TRP A 103 -23.63 -16.69 -1.86
CA TRP A 103 -23.62 -17.10 -0.44
C TRP A 103 -23.65 -15.87 0.48
N THR A 104 -24.62 -14.98 0.24
CA THR A 104 -24.64 -13.65 0.88
C THR A 104 -24.82 -13.70 2.39
N ASP A 105 -25.49 -14.73 2.90
CA ASP A 105 -25.64 -15.12 4.30
C ASP A 105 -24.30 -15.45 4.98
N PHE A 106 -23.30 -15.93 4.25
CA PHE A 106 -21.97 -16.24 4.81
C PHE A 106 -21.09 -15.01 5.06
N ARG A 107 -21.44 -13.85 4.50
CA ARG A 107 -20.64 -12.62 4.65
C ARG A 107 -20.51 -12.16 6.09
N VAL A 108 -19.30 -11.84 6.52
CA VAL A 108 -19.03 -11.37 7.90
C VAL A 108 -18.70 -9.89 7.94
N LYS A 109 -19.14 -9.23 9.02
CA LYS A 109 -18.85 -7.81 9.24
C LYS A 109 -17.35 -7.61 9.51
N PRO A 110 -16.71 -6.59 8.90
CA PRO A 110 -15.34 -6.24 9.23
C PRO A 110 -15.25 -5.80 10.70
N VAL A 111 -14.09 -6.00 11.30
CA VAL A 111 -13.81 -5.50 12.64
C VAL A 111 -13.65 -3.99 12.59
N LYS A 112 -14.41 -3.28 13.42
CA LYS A 112 -14.34 -1.82 13.52
C LYS A 112 -12.99 -1.44 14.10
N ILE A 113 -12.23 -0.64 13.38
CA ILE A 113 -10.98 -0.05 13.86
C ILE A 113 -11.28 1.41 14.16
N GLN A 114 -11.24 1.79 15.44
CA GLN A 114 -11.19 3.21 15.78
C GLN A 114 -9.81 3.74 15.37
N ARG A 115 -9.79 4.63 14.38
CA ARG A 115 -8.54 5.25 13.93
C ARG A 115 -8.10 6.24 15.01
N GLN A 116 -6.99 5.97 15.68
CA GLN A 116 -6.32 6.97 16.49
C GLN A 116 -5.89 8.12 15.58
N MET A 117 -6.26 9.36 15.95
CA MET A 117 -5.86 10.57 15.23
C MET A 117 -4.39 10.95 15.49
N PHE A 118 -3.70 10.20 16.35
CA PHE A 118 -2.31 10.42 16.69
C PHE A 118 -1.43 9.47 15.89
N CYS A 119 -0.53 10.03 15.09
CA CYS A 119 0.59 9.28 14.52
C CYS A 119 1.71 9.25 15.58
N GLU A 120 2.29 8.09 15.83
CA GLU A 120 3.54 7.99 16.61
C GLU A 120 4.64 8.73 15.85
N GLU A 121 4.95 9.95 16.30
CA GLU A 121 5.94 10.86 15.70
C GLU A 121 7.32 10.20 15.51
N GLN A 122 7.62 9.20 16.35
CA GLN A 122 8.84 8.40 16.31
C GLN A 122 9.02 7.58 15.03
N ARG A 123 7.97 7.25 14.27
CA ARG A 123 8.08 6.44 13.04
C ARG A 123 8.24 7.27 11.78
N GLU A 124 8.08 8.58 11.87
CA GLU A 124 8.08 9.46 10.70
C GLU A 124 9.46 10.05 10.40
N LEU A 125 9.77 10.16 9.12
CA LEU A 125 11.01 10.77 8.65
C LEU A 125 10.87 12.30 8.69
N ASN A 126 11.82 13.00 9.29
CA ASN A 126 11.86 14.46 9.30
C ASN A 126 12.76 15.05 8.20
N LYS A 127 12.68 16.38 7.98
CA LYS A 127 13.47 17.07 6.94
C LYS A 127 14.99 16.89 7.11
N LYS A 128 15.49 16.92 8.35
CA LYS A 128 16.94 16.79 8.63
C LYS A 128 17.42 15.37 8.29
N GLU A 129 16.70 14.35 8.74
CA GLU A 129 16.97 12.94 8.42
C GLU A 129 16.92 12.68 6.91
N TYR A 130 15.93 13.25 6.21
CA TYR A 130 15.84 13.18 4.75
C TYR A 130 17.07 13.78 4.06
N TYR A 131 17.54 14.96 4.49
CA TYR A 131 18.75 15.55 3.92
C TYR A 131 19.98 14.68 4.16
N ARG A 132 20.11 14.07 5.36
CA ARG A 132 21.19 13.12 5.62
C ARG A 132 21.11 11.91 4.70
N LEU A 133 19.93 11.35 4.44
CA LEU A 133 19.76 10.24 3.48
C LEU A 133 20.18 10.61 2.06
N VAL A 134 19.79 11.81 1.59
CA VAL A 134 20.17 12.29 0.25
C VAL A 134 21.68 12.48 0.14
N ARG A 135 22.32 13.05 1.18
CA ARG A 135 23.78 13.24 1.23
C ARG A 135 24.53 11.92 1.33
N ALA A 136 24.10 11.00 2.19
CA ALA A 136 24.67 9.66 2.30
C ALA A 136 24.69 8.95 0.93
N ALA A 137 23.58 9.01 0.19
CA ALA A 137 23.53 8.47 -1.16
C ALA A 137 24.52 9.14 -2.13
N GLN A 138 24.78 10.45 -1.98
CA GLN A 138 25.77 11.16 -2.80
C GLN A 138 27.21 10.78 -2.41
N ASN A 139 27.52 10.76 -1.12
CA ASN A 139 28.84 10.41 -0.58
C ASN A 139 29.25 8.99 -0.97
N MET A 140 28.30 8.05 -0.95
CA MET A 140 28.52 6.66 -1.38
C MET A 140 28.55 6.48 -2.91
N GLY A 141 28.57 7.56 -3.69
CA GLY A 141 28.55 7.52 -5.16
C GLY A 141 27.24 7.00 -5.77
N LYS A 142 26.18 6.81 -4.98
CA LYS A 142 24.87 6.29 -5.41
C LYS A 142 23.98 7.39 -5.98
N ARG A 143 24.47 8.09 -7.01
CA ARG A 143 23.78 9.23 -7.64
C ARG A 143 22.34 8.94 -8.07
N GLN A 144 22.11 7.77 -8.68
CA GLN A 144 20.76 7.35 -9.08
C GLN A 144 19.81 7.24 -7.88
N LEU A 145 20.27 6.66 -6.77
CA LEU A 145 19.47 6.53 -5.55
C LEU A 145 19.16 7.90 -4.94
N SER A 146 20.15 8.80 -4.90
CA SER A 146 19.94 10.18 -4.44
C SER A 146 18.85 10.90 -5.25
N LEU A 147 18.85 10.75 -6.57
CA LEU A 147 17.82 11.33 -7.43
C LEU A 147 16.45 10.65 -7.26
N ILE A 148 16.40 9.34 -7.01
CA ILE A 148 15.15 8.64 -6.69
C ILE A 148 14.56 9.19 -5.38
N LEU A 149 15.36 9.34 -4.33
CA LEU A 149 14.91 9.91 -3.04
C LEU A 149 14.33 11.31 -3.24
N GLN A 150 15.05 12.16 -3.98
CA GLN A 150 14.63 13.53 -4.28
C GLN A 150 13.37 13.59 -5.15
N THR A 151 13.22 12.66 -6.09
CA THR A 151 12.04 12.60 -6.95
C THR A 151 10.82 12.12 -6.18
N LEU A 152 10.95 11.04 -5.39
CA LEU A 152 9.85 10.52 -4.56
C LEU A 152 9.40 11.56 -3.53
N CYS A 153 10.34 12.17 -2.80
CA CYS A 153 10.02 13.15 -1.77
C CYS A 153 9.60 14.50 -2.37
N GLY A 154 10.29 15.01 -3.37
CA GLY A 154 10.03 16.35 -3.94
C GLY A 154 8.74 16.44 -4.74
N LEU A 155 8.30 15.32 -5.34
CA LEU A 155 7.07 15.25 -6.13
C LEU A 155 5.94 14.49 -5.40
N GLY A 156 6.20 14.03 -4.18
CA GLY A 156 5.24 13.27 -3.38
C GLY A 156 4.78 11.97 -4.04
N LEU A 157 5.61 11.28 -4.83
CA LEU A 157 5.21 10.09 -5.59
C LEU A 157 5.13 8.83 -4.73
N ARG A 158 4.24 7.90 -5.09
CA ARG A 158 4.36 6.51 -4.66
C ARG A 158 5.51 5.86 -5.42
N ILE A 159 6.19 4.90 -4.80
CA ILE A 159 7.28 4.18 -5.49
C ILE A 159 6.84 3.48 -6.78
N SER A 160 5.60 2.99 -6.84
CA SER A 160 5.02 2.39 -8.05
C SER A 160 4.80 3.39 -9.20
N GLU A 161 4.80 4.69 -8.89
CA GLU A 161 4.64 5.77 -9.87
C GLU A 161 6.00 6.26 -10.41
N LEU A 162 7.11 5.75 -9.88
CA LEU A 162 8.46 6.15 -10.31
C LEU A 162 8.70 5.83 -11.80
N LYS A 163 8.07 4.77 -12.32
CA LYS A 163 8.10 4.42 -13.76
C LYS A 163 7.52 5.50 -14.68
N SER A 164 6.68 6.39 -14.17
CA SER A 164 6.14 7.52 -14.92
C SER A 164 7.18 8.63 -15.13
N VAL A 165 8.34 8.55 -14.47
CA VAL A 165 9.45 9.49 -14.65
C VAL A 165 10.28 9.03 -15.86
N THR A 166 9.83 9.44 -17.04
CA THR A 166 10.51 9.17 -18.32
C THR A 166 11.31 10.37 -18.83
N VAL A 167 12.24 10.16 -19.75
CA VAL A 167 13.03 11.22 -20.40
C VAL A 167 12.11 12.29 -21.00
N GLU A 168 11.02 11.89 -21.65
CA GLU A 168 10.04 12.78 -22.27
C GLU A 168 9.32 13.62 -21.20
N SER A 169 8.90 12.99 -20.10
CA SER A 169 8.21 13.68 -19.01
C SER A 169 9.11 14.72 -18.32
N VAL A 170 10.39 14.37 -18.11
CA VAL A 170 11.38 15.27 -17.52
C VAL A 170 11.68 16.45 -18.45
N ARG A 171 11.84 16.22 -19.76
CA ARG A 171 12.00 17.30 -20.75
C ARG A 171 10.80 18.25 -20.77
N LYS A 172 9.58 17.71 -20.65
CA LYS A 172 8.33 18.49 -20.59
C LYS A 172 8.12 19.18 -19.23
N GLY A 173 8.88 18.85 -18.19
CA GLY A 173 8.73 19.40 -16.84
C GLY A 173 7.47 18.94 -16.10
N LYS A 174 6.80 17.88 -16.58
CA LYS A 174 5.59 17.35 -15.97
C LYS A 174 5.44 15.85 -16.19
N LEU A 175 4.93 15.17 -15.17
CA LEU A 175 4.60 13.75 -15.18
C LEU A 175 3.10 13.58 -15.38
N CYS A 176 2.70 12.61 -16.21
CA CYS A 176 1.31 12.13 -16.27
C CYS A 176 1.25 10.79 -15.55
N ILE A 177 0.51 10.73 -14.45
CA ILE A 177 0.41 9.55 -13.60
C ILE A 177 -1.00 8.99 -13.69
N TYR A 178 -1.10 7.73 -14.12
CA TYR A 178 -2.35 6.99 -14.13
C TYR A 178 -2.40 6.00 -12.96
N ASN A 179 -3.42 6.09 -12.12
CA ASN A 179 -3.71 5.09 -11.08
C ASN A 179 -5.20 4.84 -10.96
N LYS A 180 -5.60 3.57 -11.05
CA LYS A 180 -6.97 3.11 -10.72
C LYS A 180 -8.07 3.98 -11.37
N GLY A 181 -7.94 4.26 -12.67
CA GLY A 181 -8.91 5.08 -13.41
C GLY A 181 -8.73 6.60 -13.31
N LYS A 182 -7.75 7.10 -12.54
CA LYS A 182 -7.50 8.55 -12.40
C LYS A 182 -6.16 8.96 -12.99
N ASN A 183 -6.20 9.96 -13.87
CA ASN A 183 -5.03 10.66 -14.37
C ASN A 183 -4.77 11.91 -13.51
N ARG A 184 -3.52 12.11 -13.11
CA ARG A 184 -3.07 13.38 -12.51
C ARG A 184 -1.77 13.86 -13.14
N ILE A 185 -1.64 15.17 -13.23
CA ILE A 185 -0.41 15.83 -13.68
C ILE A 185 0.39 16.25 -12.45
N VAL A 186 1.68 15.93 -12.43
CA VAL A 186 2.61 16.39 -11.39
C VAL A 186 3.71 17.21 -12.04
N PHE A 187 3.82 18.48 -11.65
CA PHE A 187 4.86 19.39 -12.17
C PHE A 187 6.20 19.15 -11.48
N ILE A 188 7.27 19.18 -12.25
CA ILE A 188 8.63 19.00 -11.75
C ILE A 188 9.23 20.39 -11.49
N GLY A 189 9.60 20.68 -10.24
CA GLY A 189 10.27 21.93 -9.91
C GLY A 189 11.58 22.09 -10.67
N SER A 190 11.91 23.32 -11.07
CA SER A 190 13.05 23.66 -11.92
C SER A 190 14.39 23.07 -11.44
N LYS A 191 14.64 23.12 -10.12
CA LYS A 191 15.86 22.56 -9.51
C LYS A 191 15.97 21.05 -9.73
N LEU A 192 14.89 20.29 -9.47
CA LEU A 192 14.88 18.84 -9.66
C LEU A 192 14.94 18.49 -11.15
N GLN A 193 14.21 19.21 -12.00
CA GLN A 193 14.23 19.01 -13.44
C GLN A 193 15.65 19.16 -14.01
N LYS A 194 16.38 20.21 -13.61
CA LYS A 194 17.78 20.44 -14.02
C LYS A 194 18.68 19.26 -13.63
N GLN A 195 18.55 18.75 -12.41
CA GLN A 195 19.32 17.61 -11.92
C GLN A 195 19.02 16.32 -12.70
N LEU A 196 17.74 16.06 -12.99
CA LEU A 196 17.31 14.91 -13.79
C LEU A 196 17.80 15.02 -15.25
N LEU A 197 17.72 16.20 -15.86
CA LEU A 197 18.22 16.43 -17.22
C LEU A 197 19.74 16.22 -17.34
N LEU A 198 20.49 16.66 -16.33
CA LEU A 198 21.93 16.41 -16.26
C LEU A 198 22.22 14.91 -16.17
N TYR A 199 21.51 14.20 -15.28
CA TYR A 199 21.64 12.74 -15.14
C TYR A 199 21.28 11.99 -16.43
N ILE A 200 20.22 12.41 -17.14
CA ILE A 200 19.82 11.87 -18.44
C ILE A 200 20.94 12.02 -19.47
N ARG A 201 21.59 13.19 -19.54
CA ARG A 201 22.73 13.44 -20.44
C ARG A 201 23.91 12.54 -20.13
N GLU A 202 24.32 12.47 -18.87
CA GLU A 202 25.46 11.65 -18.43
C GLU A 202 25.24 10.15 -18.69
N ARG A 203 24.02 9.67 -18.46
CA ARG A 203 23.62 8.28 -18.76
C ARG A 203 23.32 8.04 -20.24
N LYS A 204 23.38 9.07 -21.09
CA LYS A 204 23.06 9.04 -22.52
C LYS A 204 21.67 8.44 -22.82
N LEU A 205 20.69 8.67 -21.94
CA LEU A 205 19.32 8.17 -22.11
C LEU A 205 18.59 8.95 -23.19
N LYS A 206 18.04 8.23 -24.18
CA LYS A 206 17.32 8.86 -25.31
C LYS A 206 15.81 8.93 -25.06
N THR A 207 15.24 7.86 -24.52
CA THR A 207 13.79 7.67 -24.32
C THR A 207 13.54 6.74 -23.13
N GLY A 208 12.29 6.66 -22.67
CA GLY A 208 11.85 5.70 -21.66
C GLY A 208 12.16 6.12 -20.22
N GLU A 209 12.08 5.16 -19.30
CA GLU A 209 12.27 5.41 -17.86
C GLU A 209 13.65 6.01 -17.55
N VAL A 210 13.70 7.03 -16.68
CA VAL A 210 14.96 7.66 -16.26
C VAL A 210 15.73 6.76 -15.28
N PHE A 211 15.01 6.02 -14.44
CA PHE A 211 15.59 5.19 -13.41
C PHE A 211 15.60 3.71 -13.83
N ILE A 212 16.69 3.30 -14.47
CA ILE A 212 16.89 1.94 -14.97
C ILE A 212 18.01 1.21 -14.24
N THR A 213 17.97 -0.12 -14.24
CA THR A 213 19.05 -1.01 -13.81
C THR A 213 20.17 -1.04 -14.86
N LYS A 214 21.29 -1.70 -14.53
CA LYS A 214 22.38 -1.96 -15.49
C LYS A 214 21.91 -2.72 -16.75
N THR A 215 20.82 -3.48 -16.64
CA THR A 215 20.22 -4.25 -17.75
C THR A 215 19.18 -3.46 -18.55
N GLY A 216 19.00 -2.16 -18.27
CA GLY A 216 18.07 -1.30 -19.00
C GLY A 216 16.61 -1.38 -18.56
N LYS A 217 16.27 -2.26 -17.60
CA LYS A 217 14.91 -2.37 -17.06
C LYS A 217 14.66 -1.30 -16.00
N GLY A 218 13.40 -0.88 -15.84
CA GLY A 218 13.00 0.00 -14.73
C GLY A 218 13.43 -0.54 -13.37
N VAL A 219 13.80 0.36 -12.45
CA VAL A 219 14.18 -0.06 -11.10
C VAL A 219 12.98 -0.65 -10.34
N ASP A 220 13.16 -1.84 -9.79
CA ASP A 220 12.13 -2.46 -8.97
C ASP A 220 12.04 -1.82 -7.58
N ARG A 221 10.82 -1.80 -7.02
CA ARG A 221 10.50 -1.29 -5.69
C ARG A 221 11.37 -1.94 -4.61
N SER A 222 11.54 -3.25 -4.66
CA SER A 222 12.26 -4.02 -3.65
C SER A 222 13.75 -3.68 -3.67
N ASN A 223 14.30 -3.46 -4.88
CA ASN A 223 15.68 -3.04 -5.03
C ASN A 223 15.92 -1.62 -4.48
N VAL A 224 15.06 -0.67 -4.83
CA VAL A 224 15.13 0.70 -4.29
C VAL A 224 15.03 0.67 -2.77
N TRP A 225 14.09 -0.10 -2.21
CA TRP A 225 13.94 -0.20 -0.75
C TRP A 225 15.19 -0.78 -0.10
N ARG A 226 15.75 -1.87 -0.63
CA ARG A 226 17.00 -2.46 -0.15
C ARG A 226 18.18 -1.48 -0.23
N GLU A 227 18.27 -0.70 -1.31
CA GLU A 227 19.32 0.30 -1.46
C GLU A 227 19.15 1.49 -0.51
N MET A 228 17.92 1.93 -0.26
CA MET A 228 17.62 2.93 0.77
C MET A 228 18.04 2.44 2.15
N LYS A 229 17.75 1.18 2.46
CA LYS A 229 18.12 0.56 3.73
C LYS A 229 19.63 0.49 3.96
N LYS A 230 20.44 0.38 2.91
CA LYS A 230 21.90 0.47 3.03
C LYS A 230 22.39 1.87 3.43
N LEU A 231 21.56 2.89 3.32
CA LEU A 231 21.90 4.25 3.75
C LEU A 231 21.73 4.48 5.26
N CYS A 232 21.04 3.57 5.99
CA CYS A 232 20.69 3.80 7.40
C CYS A 232 21.90 4.16 8.28
N GLY A 233 22.99 3.40 8.14
CA GLY A 233 24.22 3.61 8.92
C GLY A 233 24.87 4.95 8.61
N GLU A 234 25.17 5.20 7.33
CA GLU A 234 25.82 6.44 6.87
C GLU A 234 24.98 7.69 7.16
N ALA A 235 23.66 7.59 7.05
CA ALA A 235 22.77 8.73 7.24
C ALA A 235 22.43 9.02 8.71
N ASP A 236 22.81 8.13 9.63
CA ASP A 236 22.35 8.15 11.03
C ASP A 236 20.82 8.32 11.12
N VAL A 237 20.10 7.38 10.50
CA VAL A 237 18.64 7.36 10.49
C VAL A 237 18.17 5.96 10.86
N GLU A 238 17.24 5.89 11.81
CA GLU A 238 16.68 4.63 12.30
C GLU A 238 16.12 3.78 11.14
N TRP A 239 16.47 2.50 11.18
CA TRP A 239 16.07 1.55 10.15
C TRP A 239 14.57 1.58 9.90
N GLN A 240 13.75 1.61 10.95
CA GLN A 240 12.29 1.52 10.86
C GLN A 240 11.66 2.67 10.07
N LYS A 241 12.29 3.86 10.05
CA LYS A 241 11.83 5.05 9.30
C LYS A 241 12.07 4.93 7.79
N ILE A 242 12.95 4.02 7.35
CA ILE A 242 13.42 4.00 5.96
C ILE A 242 12.57 3.07 5.10
N PHE A 243 11.54 3.66 4.49
CA PHE A 243 10.73 3.03 3.45
C PHE A 243 10.10 4.10 2.54
N PRO A 244 9.80 3.79 1.27
CA PRO A 244 9.40 4.79 0.28
C PRO A 244 8.16 5.61 0.64
N HIS A 245 7.21 5.02 1.39
CA HIS A 245 6.02 5.75 1.80
C HIS A 245 6.35 6.85 2.81
N ASN A 246 7.39 6.70 3.65
CA ASN A 246 7.77 7.73 4.62
C ASN A 246 8.26 9.03 3.95
N LEU A 247 8.91 8.92 2.79
CA LEU A 247 9.26 10.09 1.96
C LEU A 247 8.01 10.85 1.48
N ARG A 248 6.98 10.10 1.10
CA ARG A 248 5.69 10.68 0.70
C ARG A 248 4.94 11.27 1.90
N HIS A 249 5.04 10.66 3.08
CA HIS A 249 4.50 11.24 4.32
C HIS A 249 5.19 12.57 4.65
N LEU A 250 6.53 12.63 4.56
CA LEU A 250 7.30 13.85 4.75
C LEU A 250 6.91 14.95 3.76
N PHE A 251 6.70 14.61 2.48
CA PHE A 251 6.18 15.57 1.49
C PHE A 251 4.84 16.13 1.92
N ALA A 252 3.89 15.26 2.27
CA ALA A 252 2.53 15.65 2.61
C ALA A 252 2.48 16.56 3.84
N ARG A 253 3.20 16.20 4.90
CA ARG A 253 3.36 17.04 6.10
C ARG A 253 4.00 18.38 5.76
N THR A 254 5.11 18.38 5.03
CA THR A 254 5.82 19.63 4.65
C THR A 254 4.93 20.55 3.83
N PHE A 255 4.18 20.01 2.86
CA PHE A 255 3.26 20.78 2.04
C PHE A 255 2.13 21.35 2.89
N TYR A 256 1.53 20.54 3.77
CA TYR A 256 0.45 20.98 4.64
C TYR A 256 0.90 22.03 5.64
N GLU A 257 2.08 21.89 6.24
CA GLU A 257 2.69 22.90 7.12
C GLU A 257 2.81 24.26 6.41
N LEU A 258 3.15 24.28 5.12
CA LEU A 258 3.33 25.49 4.32
C LEU A 258 2.04 26.10 3.77
N LYS A 259 1.06 25.28 3.35
CA LYS A 259 -0.12 25.73 2.61
C LYS A 259 -1.42 25.64 3.40
N LYS A 260 -1.47 24.81 4.44
CA LYS A 260 -2.65 24.54 5.28
C LYS A 260 -3.92 24.19 4.48
N ASP A 261 -3.73 23.56 3.31
CA ASP A 261 -4.80 23.22 2.36
C ASP A 261 -4.81 21.71 2.09
N VAL A 262 -5.69 20.99 2.78
CA VAL A 262 -5.82 19.53 2.70
C VAL A 262 -6.43 19.07 1.37
N VAL A 263 -7.23 19.91 0.72
CA VAL A 263 -7.89 19.58 -0.56
C VAL A 263 -6.86 19.59 -1.67
N LYS A 264 -6.07 20.67 -1.79
CA LYS A 264 -4.96 20.71 -2.77
C LYS A 264 -3.94 19.62 -2.52
N LEU A 265 -3.67 19.29 -1.26
CA LEU A 265 -2.78 18.18 -0.93
C LEU A 265 -3.34 16.84 -1.46
N ALA A 266 -4.64 16.58 -1.29
CA ALA A 266 -5.29 15.38 -1.79
C ALA A 266 -5.18 15.26 -3.33
N ASP A 267 -5.34 16.38 -4.05
CA ASP A 267 -5.23 16.45 -5.50
C ASP A 267 -3.80 16.13 -5.98
N ILE A 268 -2.80 16.78 -5.38
CA ILE A 268 -1.37 16.56 -5.70
C ILE A 268 -0.98 15.10 -5.44
N MET A 269 -1.44 14.55 -4.32
CA MET A 269 -1.19 13.16 -3.95
C MET A 269 -2.01 12.17 -4.78
N GLY A 270 -3.09 12.59 -5.45
CA GLY A 270 -3.99 11.69 -6.15
C GLY A 270 -4.71 10.73 -5.20
N HIS A 271 -5.22 11.26 -4.09
CA HIS A 271 -6.07 10.48 -3.18
C HIS A 271 -7.51 10.51 -3.68
N SER A 272 -8.15 9.34 -3.73
CA SER A 272 -9.56 9.23 -4.12
C SER A 272 -10.52 9.69 -3.02
N SER A 273 -10.01 9.89 -1.80
CA SER A 273 -10.78 10.37 -0.65
C SER A 273 -9.91 11.28 0.21
N ILE A 274 -10.47 12.42 0.62
CA ILE A 274 -9.87 13.37 1.57
C ILE A 274 -9.53 12.67 2.89
N GLU A 275 -10.27 11.61 3.25
CA GLU A 275 -10.06 10.83 4.46
C GLU A 275 -8.67 10.14 4.49
N THR A 276 -8.10 9.84 3.32
CA THR A 276 -6.72 9.33 3.22
C THR A 276 -5.68 10.44 3.41
N THR A 277 -6.08 11.69 3.24
CA THR A 277 -5.25 12.88 3.44
C THR A 277 -5.39 13.46 4.85
N ARG A 278 -6.50 13.22 5.54
CA ARG A 278 -6.75 13.64 6.95
C ARG A 278 -5.71 13.10 7.93
N ILE A 279 -5.06 11.97 7.61
CA ILE A 279 -3.93 11.48 8.41
C ILE A 279 -2.75 12.47 8.46
N TYR A 280 -2.64 13.41 7.51
CA TYR A 280 -1.60 14.45 7.48
C TYR A 280 -2.04 15.76 8.12
N THR A 281 -3.33 15.92 8.41
CA THR A 281 -3.82 17.01 9.25
C THR A 281 -3.69 16.68 10.72
N ALA A 282 -3.38 15.42 11.06
CA ALA A 282 -3.00 14.98 12.38
C ALA A 282 -1.85 15.85 12.86
N THR A 283 -2.21 16.81 13.68
CA THR A 283 -1.27 17.66 14.36
C THR A 283 -0.66 16.82 15.48
N SER A 284 0.63 17.00 15.76
CA SER A 284 1.24 16.28 16.87
C SER A 284 0.41 16.54 18.13
N GLY A 285 0.34 15.57 19.05
CA GLY A 285 -0.43 15.77 20.30
C GLY A 285 -0.02 17.04 21.04
N LYS A 286 1.22 17.51 20.82
CA LYS A 286 1.75 18.80 21.29
C LYS A 286 1.05 20.01 20.66
N GLU A 287 0.81 20.01 19.35
CA GLU A 287 0.08 21.09 18.68
C GLU A 287 -1.41 21.06 19.03
N TYR A 288 -2.02 19.87 19.17
CA TYR A 288 -3.41 19.76 19.61
C TYR A 288 -3.58 20.27 21.05
N ARG A 289 -2.65 19.91 21.95
CA ARG A 289 -2.61 20.41 23.31
C ARG A 289 -2.42 21.94 23.33
N ARG A 290 -1.48 22.47 22.55
CA ARG A 290 -1.29 23.92 22.40
C ARG A 290 -2.55 24.61 21.88
N GLN A 291 -3.25 24.03 20.90
CA GLN A 291 -4.51 24.57 20.42
C GLN A 291 -5.59 24.54 21.49
N MET A 292 -5.69 23.45 22.25
CA MET A 292 -6.63 23.34 23.38
C MET A 292 -6.30 24.34 24.49
N GLU A 293 -5.02 24.55 24.81
CA GLU A 293 -4.54 25.58 25.76
C GLU A 293 -4.87 27.00 25.25
N LEU A 294 -4.75 27.24 23.95
CA LEU A 294 -5.10 28.53 23.32
C LEU A 294 -6.61 28.80 23.24
N LEU A 295 -7.48 27.81 23.47
CA LEU A 295 -8.92 28.05 23.50
C LEU A 295 -9.35 28.88 24.72
N GLY A 296 -8.55 28.91 25.79
CA GLY A 296 -8.84 29.70 26.99
C GLY A 296 -10.14 29.30 27.70
N LEU A 297 -10.61 28.06 27.50
CA LEU A 297 -11.87 27.54 28.07
C LEU A 297 -11.67 26.82 29.42
N VAL A 298 -10.44 26.74 29.89
CA VAL A 298 -10.08 26.18 31.20
C VAL A 298 -9.45 27.32 32.00
N ILE A 299 -10.07 27.65 33.14
CA ILE A 299 -9.64 28.70 34.08
C ILE A 299 -8.68 28.10 35.09
#